data_AF-A0A7V2H7Z6-F1
#
_entry.id   AF-A0A7V2H7Z6-F1
#
_cell.length_a   1.000
_cell.length_b   1.000
_cell.length_c   1.000
_cell.angle_alpha   90.00
_cell.angle_beta   90.00
_cell.angle_gamma   90.00
#
_symmetry.space_group_name_H-M   'P 1'
#
loop_
_entity.id
_entity.type
_entity.pdbx_description
1 polymer ?
#
loop_
_entity_poly.entity_id
_entity_poly.type
_entity_poly.pdbx_seq_one_letter_code
_entity_poly.pdbx_strand_id
1 'polypeptide(L)'
;MRRKIPLVSAINSTIETMEPRRLLAVSIQLVDGVLNVRGNNADENITIDNDDAPFIRVIRNDVIRCFDVNFVSRILVNALGGRDSVEIETSVPSRIRTSLYGGSGNDTILGGNGRDAIFGGEGD
;
A
#
# COMPACT_ATOMS: atom_id res chain seq x y z
N MET A 1 -20.02 62.14 -25.17
CA MET A 1 -21.18 62.29 -24.26
C MET A 1 -21.60 60.88 -23.78
N ARG A 2 -21.39 60.54 -22.49
CA ARG A 2 -22.04 59.48 -21.65
C ARG A 2 -22.05 58.01 -22.18
N ARG A 3 -21.90 56.89 -21.45
CA ARG A 3 -21.69 56.46 -20.05
C ARG A 3 -21.36 54.92 -20.06
N LYS A 4 -20.74 54.40 -18.99
CA LYS A 4 -20.40 52.99 -18.62
C LYS A 4 -21.57 51.98 -18.71
N ILE A 5 -21.42 50.64 -18.82
CA ILE A 5 -21.12 49.61 -17.75
C ILE A 5 -20.94 48.17 -18.40
N PRO A 6 -20.25 47.19 -17.75
CA PRO A 6 -19.56 46.00 -18.32
C PRO A 6 -20.22 44.62 -18.03
N LEU A 7 -19.62 43.48 -18.47
CA LEU A 7 -19.65 42.10 -17.87
C LEU A 7 -18.90 41.09 -18.80
N VAL A 8 -17.68 40.64 -18.46
CA VAL A 8 -17.28 39.35 -17.83
C VAL A 8 -17.88 38.09 -18.49
N SER A 9 -17.03 37.20 -19.03
CA SER A 9 -17.23 35.75 -18.88
C SER A 9 -15.96 34.96 -19.23
N ALA A 10 -15.45 34.31 -18.17
CA ALA A 10 -14.48 33.22 -18.06
C ALA A 10 -13.73 32.72 -19.32
N ILE A 11 -12.40 32.78 -19.22
CA ILE A 11 -11.53 31.73 -19.76
C ILE A 11 -12.00 30.39 -19.16
N ASN A 12 -12.38 29.43 -20.01
CA ASN A 12 -12.59 28.05 -19.58
C ASN A 12 -11.25 27.48 -19.12
N SER A 13 -10.92 27.69 -17.84
CA SER A 13 -10.11 26.73 -17.12
C SER A 13 -10.89 25.43 -17.18
N THR A 14 -10.46 24.51 -18.04
CA THR A 14 -10.75 23.09 -17.88
C THR A 14 -10.09 22.63 -16.60
N ILE A 15 -10.70 23.01 -15.47
CA ILE A 15 -10.54 22.33 -14.20
C ILE A 15 -11.04 20.93 -14.50
N GLU A 16 -10.11 19.99 -14.65
CA GLU A 16 -10.46 18.57 -14.57
C GLU A 16 -11.24 18.43 -13.26
N THR A 17 -12.54 18.23 -13.42
CA THR A 17 -13.44 18.11 -12.29
C THR A 17 -13.03 16.82 -11.64
N MET A 18 -12.45 16.95 -10.44
CA MET A 18 -12.01 15.85 -9.60
C MET A 18 -12.95 14.68 -9.78
N GLU A 19 -12.50 13.60 -10.42
CA GLU A 19 -13.25 12.36 -10.35
C GLU A 19 -13.35 12.06 -8.84
N PRO A 20 -14.55 12.00 -8.25
CA PRO A 20 -14.66 11.59 -6.87
C PRO A 20 -14.03 10.22 -6.81
N ARG A 21 -13.05 10.03 -5.91
CA ARG A 21 -12.39 8.74 -5.63
C ARG A 21 -13.43 7.63 -5.65
N ARG A 22 -13.61 6.97 -6.80
CA ARG A 22 -14.27 5.67 -6.85
C ARG A 22 -13.25 4.74 -6.20
N LEU A 23 -13.44 4.57 -4.90
CA LEU A 23 -12.81 3.58 -4.03
C LEU A 23 -13.08 2.17 -4.57
N LEU A 24 -12.47 1.82 -5.70
CA LEU A 24 -11.82 0.52 -5.76
C LEU A 24 -10.66 0.69 -4.79
N ALA A 25 -10.82 0.18 -3.56
CA ALA A 25 -9.78 0.31 -2.55
C ALA A 25 -8.46 -0.21 -3.12
N VAL A 26 -7.50 0.68 -3.41
CA VAL A 26 -6.21 0.26 -3.92
C VAL A 26 -5.54 -0.55 -2.81
N SER A 27 -5.22 -1.80 -3.07
CA SER A 27 -4.76 -2.73 -2.05
C SER A 27 -3.27 -2.57 -1.68
N ILE A 28 -2.48 -1.87 -2.51
CA ILE A 28 -1.06 -1.58 -2.24
C ILE A 28 -0.80 -0.09 -2.48
N GLN A 29 -0.46 0.65 -1.42
CA GLN A 29 -0.32 2.10 -1.44
C GLN A 29 0.82 2.59 -0.54
N LEU A 30 1.58 3.59 -0.99
CA LEU A 30 2.51 4.33 -0.14
C LEU A 30 1.89 5.68 0.24
N VAL A 31 1.65 5.90 1.53
CA VAL A 31 1.04 7.12 2.05
C VAL A 31 1.85 7.60 3.25
N ASP A 32 2.35 8.84 3.19
CA ASP A 32 3.15 9.47 4.26
C ASP A 32 4.30 8.59 4.78
N GLY A 33 4.96 7.88 3.85
CA GLY A 33 6.07 6.98 4.12
C GLY A 33 5.69 5.61 4.68
N VAL A 34 4.41 5.29 4.78
CA VAL A 34 3.90 3.98 5.19
C VAL A 34 3.40 3.22 3.96
N LEU A 35 4.05 2.09 3.67
CA LEU A 35 3.62 1.17 2.63
C LEU A 35 2.53 0.26 3.19
N ASN A 36 1.30 0.54 2.79
CA ASN A 36 0.11 -0.21 3.16
C ASN A 36 -0.15 -1.30 2.13
N VAL A 37 -0.15 -2.54 2.59
CA VAL A 37 -0.52 -3.74 1.82
C VAL A 37 -1.75 -4.34 2.49
N ARG A 38 -2.84 -4.45 1.75
CA ARG A 38 -4.12 -4.98 2.22
C ARG A 38 -4.54 -6.14 1.32
N GLY A 39 -4.71 -7.31 1.92
CA GLY A 39 -5.30 -8.50 1.33
C GLY A 39 -6.83 -8.42 1.26
N ASN A 40 -7.47 -9.58 1.15
CA ASN A 40 -8.92 -9.73 1.19
C ASN A 40 -9.34 -10.97 1.99
N ASN A 41 -10.51 -11.56 1.74
CA ASN A 41 -10.99 -12.72 2.50
C ASN A 41 -10.66 -14.05 1.81
N ALA A 42 -9.69 -14.05 0.90
CA ALA A 42 -9.28 -15.20 0.12
C ALA A 42 -7.81 -15.52 0.43
N ASP A 43 -7.39 -16.75 0.19
CA ASP A 43 -5.99 -17.14 0.35
C ASP A 43 -5.08 -16.25 -0.50
N GLU A 44 -4.13 -15.57 0.13
CA GLU A 44 -3.16 -14.71 -0.51
C GLU A 44 -1.72 -15.13 -0.30
N ASN A 45 -0.92 -14.95 -1.35
CA ASN A 45 0.54 -14.99 -1.26
C ASN A 45 1.08 -13.56 -1.37
N ILE A 46 1.62 -13.05 -0.27
CA ILE A 46 2.19 -11.71 -0.13
C ILE A 46 3.68 -11.83 0.16
N THR A 47 4.52 -11.39 -0.78
CA THR A 47 5.97 -11.32 -0.60
C THR A 47 6.43 -9.88 -0.76
N ILE A 48 7.31 -9.43 0.13
CA ILE A 48 7.92 -8.10 0.07
C ILE A 48 9.43 -8.22 0.17
N ASP A 49 10.12 -7.72 -0.85
CA ASP A 49 11.58 -7.81 -0.97
C ASP A 49 12.20 -6.46 -1.35
N ASN A 50 13.53 -6.39 -1.27
CA ASN A 50 14.34 -5.29 -1.81
C ASN A 50 15.47 -5.80 -2.70
N ASP A 51 15.25 -6.92 -3.38
CA ASP A 51 16.29 -7.58 -4.19
C ASP A 51 16.71 -6.71 -5.38
N ASP A 52 15.73 -6.02 -5.98
CA ASP A 52 15.93 -5.04 -7.04
C ASP A 52 16.14 -3.62 -6.47
N ALA A 53 17.16 -3.47 -5.61
CA ALA A 53 17.49 -2.18 -5.02
C ALA A 53 17.65 -1.09 -6.11
N PRO A 54 17.14 0.14 -5.90
CA PRO A 54 16.65 0.70 -4.63
C PRO A 54 15.14 0.50 -4.40
N PHE A 55 14.48 -0.49 -5.01
CA PHE A 55 13.03 -0.62 -4.93
C PHE A 55 12.57 -1.68 -3.92
N ILE A 56 11.65 -1.30 -3.03
CA ILE A 56 10.80 -2.25 -2.32
C ILE A 56 9.79 -2.79 -3.31
N ARG A 57 9.84 -4.09 -3.59
CA ARG A 57 8.88 -4.80 -4.43
C ARG A 57 7.86 -5.49 -3.54
N VAL A 58 6.59 -5.27 -3.83
CA VAL A 58 5.46 -5.95 -3.20
C VAL A 58 4.81 -6.83 -4.25
N ILE A 59 4.79 -8.13 -3.99
CA ILE A 59 4.12 -9.13 -4.80
C ILE A 59 2.91 -9.58 -3.98
N ARG A 60 1.70 -9.34 -4.50
CA ARG A 60 0.47 -9.95 -3.94
C ARG A 60 -0.18 -10.76 -5.05
N ASN A 61 -0.12 -12.08 -4.94
CA ASN A 61 -0.46 -13.00 -6.03
C ASN A 61 0.29 -12.55 -7.30
N ASP A 62 -0.40 -12.34 -8.42
CA ASP A 62 0.23 -11.91 -9.69
C ASP A 62 0.44 -10.39 -9.80
N VAL A 63 0.08 -9.62 -8.78
CA VAL A 63 0.19 -8.15 -8.79
C VAL A 63 1.52 -7.72 -8.19
N ILE A 64 2.37 -7.10 -9.00
CA ILE A 64 3.67 -6.56 -8.58
C ILE A 64 3.60 -5.03 -8.53
N ARG A 65 4.11 -4.44 -7.45
CA ARG A 65 4.27 -2.99 -7.28
C ARG A 65 5.63 -2.67 -6.71
N CYS A 66 6.29 -1.65 -7.25
CA CYS A 66 7.60 -1.21 -6.79
C CYS A 66 7.54 0.22 -6.23
N PHE A 67 8.27 0.45 -5.14
CA PHE A 67 8.38 1.74 -4.46
C PHE A 67 9.84 2.03 -4.15
N ASP A 68 10.30 3.26 -4.35
CA ASP A 68 11.65 3.63 -3.95
C ASP A 68 11.80 3.52 -2.43
N VAL A 69 12.78 2.73 -1.99
CA VAL A 69 13.04 2.40 -0.58
C VAL A 69 13.29 3.63 0.28
N ASN A 70 13.74 4.74 -0.31
CA ASN A 70 14.00 5.99 0.42
C ASN A 70 12.72 6.67 0.90
N PHE A 71 11.58 6.41 0.24
CA PHE A 71 10.29 6.92 0.70
C PHE A 71 9.58 5.94 1.63
N VAL A 72 10.09 4.73 1.84
CA VAL A 72 9.48 3.74 2.75
C VAL A 72 10.13 3.84 4.13
N SER A 73 9.33 4.27 5.10
CA SER A 73 9.69 4.35 6.52
C SER A 73 9.14 3.18 7.33
N ARG A 74 8.01 2.61 6.89
CA ARG A 74 7.32 1.50 7.56
C ARG A 74 6.52 0.69 6.55
N ILE A 75 6.39 -0.60 6.80
CA ILE A 75 5.52 -1.50 6.04
C ILE A 75 4.40 -1.97 6.99
N LEU A 76 3.16 -1.92 6.50
CA LEU A 76 1.98 -2.40 7.18
C LEU A 76 1.25 -3.39 6.25
N VAL A 77 1.20 -4.66 6.65
CA VAL A 77 0.49 -5.71 5.92
C VAL A 77 -0.72 -6.17 6.74
N ASN A 78 -1.91 -6.16 6.13
CA ASN A 78 -3.10 -6.79 6.69
C ASN A 78 -3.61 -7.80 5.66
N ALA A 79 -3.48 -9.10 5.93
CA ALA A 79 -3.93 -10.14 5.01
C ALA A 79 -5.47 -10.29 5.05
N LEU A 80 -6.06 -10.15 6.25
CA LEU A 80 -7.49 -10.13 6.57
C LEU A 80 -8.08 -11.52 6.78
N GLY A 81 -8.47 -12.25 5.75
CA GLY A 81 -9.08 -13.56 5.96
C GLY A 81 -8.69 -14.54 4.88
N GLY A 82 -8.66 -15.82 5.22
CA GLY A 82 -8.21 -16.87 4.31
C GLY A 82 -7.07 -17.65 4.95
N ARG A 83 -6.39 -18.46 4.15
CA ARG A 83 -5.09 -19.03 4.50
C ARG A 83 -4.02 -18.22 3.78
N ASP A 84 -3.45 -17.25 4.47
CA ASP A 84 -2.50 -16.34 3.88
C ASP A 84 -1.04 -16.77 4.12
N SER A 85 -0.19 -16.51 3.14
CA SER A 85 1.26 -16.65 3.23
C SER A 85 1.86 -15.26 3.09
N VAL A 86 2.40 -14.71 4.18
CA VAL A 86 2.98 -13.38 4.22
C VAL A 86 4.47 -13.47 4.56
N GLU A 87 5.32 -12.98 3.67
CA GLU A 87 6.77 -12.99 3.85
C GLU A 87 7.36 -11.59 3.62
N ILE A 88 8.16 -11.14 4.60
CA ILE A 88 9.10 -10.04 4.42
C ILE A 88 10.48 -10.64 4.24
N GLU A 89 11.05 -10.51 3.05
CA GLU A 89 12.37 -11.07 2.77
C GLU A 89 13.49 -10.34 3.53
N THR A 90 14.59 -11.05 3.75
CA THR A 90 15.74 -10.51 4.49
C THR A 90 16.48 -9.39 3.76
N SER A 91 16.21 -9.19 2.46
CA SER A 91 16.74 -8.08 1.67
C SER A 91 16.12 -6.73 2.03
N VAL A 92 14.91 -6.70 2.59
CA VAL A 92 14.31 -5.46 3.09
C VAL A 92 15.23 -4.81 4.13
N PRO A 93 15.58 -3.52 4.05
CA PRO A 93 16.50 -2.92 5.00
C PRO A 93 15.98 -2.94 6.44
N SER A 94 16.80 -3.40 7.39
CA SER A 94 16.42 -3.53 8.81
C SER A 94 16.01 -2.23 9.51
N ARG A 95 16.30 -1.07 8.90
CA ARG A 95 15.79 0.25 9.34
C ARG A 95 14.27 0.39 9.17
N ILE A 96 13.67 -0.37 8.26
CA ILE A 96 12.24 -0.35 7.97
C ILE A 96 11.57 -1.29 8.96
N ARG A 97 10.66 -0.73 9.77
CA ARG A 97 9.86 -1.53 10.71
C ARG A 97 8.66 -2.10 9.98
N THR A 98 8.27 -3.32 10.33
CA THR A 98 7.07 -3.94 9.77
C THR A 98 6.01 -4.19 10.84
N SER A 99 4.76 -4.22 10.41
CA SER A 99 3.68 -4.80 11.20
C SER A 99 2.81 -5.64 10.30
N LEU A 100 2.70 -6.90 10.65
CA LEU A 100 2.09 -7.96 9.85
C LEU A 100 0.91 -8.50 10.64
N TYR A 101 -0.28 -8.42 10.03
CA TYR A 101 -1.52 -8.93 10.59
C TYR A 101 -2.03 -10.01 9.64
N GLY A 102 -2.09 -11.26 10.11
CA GLY A 102 -2.68 -12.37 9.36
C GLY A 102 -4.19 -12.16 9.25
N GLY A 103 -4.87 -12.27 10.39
CA GLY A 103 -6.28 -11.97 10.49
C GLY A 103 -7.04 -13.23 10.86
N SER A 104 -8.10 -13.57 10.15
CA SER A 104 -8.86 -14.80 10.41
C SER A 104 -8.40 -15.92 9.48
N GLY A 105 -8.06 -17.08 10.04
CA GLY A 105 -7.69 -18.27 9.29
C GLY A 105 -6.27 -18.74 9.60
N ASN A 106 -5.80 -19.73 8.84
CA ASN A 106 -4.58 -20.47 9.19
C ASN A 106 -3.37 -19.89 8.47
N ASP A 107 -2.97 -18.69 8.89
CA ASP A 107 -1.94 -17.91 8.22
C ASP A 107 -0.52 -18.35 8.56
N THR A 108 0.38 -18.22 7.59
CA THR A 108 1.83 -18.34 7.79
C THR A 108 2.47 -16.98 7.58
N ILE A 109 3.16 -16.46 8.60
CA ILE A 109 3.78 -15.14 8.54
C ILE A 109 5.27 -15.25 8.90
N LEU A 110 6.12 -14.80 7.99
CA LEU A 110 7.57 -14.72 8.18
C LEU A 110 8.01 -13.25 8.17
N GLY A 111 8.60 -12.82 9.28
CA GLY A 111 9.26 -11.52 9.41
C GLY A 111 10.63 -11.51 8.74
N GLY A 112 11.14 -10.31 8.47
CA GLY A 112 12.41 -10.10 7.80
C GLY A 112 13.57 -9.93 8.78
N ASN A 113 14.60 -9.22 8.33
CA ASN A 113 15.79 -8.90 9.14
C ASN A 113 15.55 -7.75 10.15
N GLY A 114 14.37 -7.13 10.11
CA GLY A 114 14.07 -5.85 10.74
C GLY A 114 13.41 -6.01 12.10
N ARG A 115 12.86 -4.90 12.60
CA ARG A 115 11.97 -4.95 13.77
C ARG A 115 10.56 -5.20 13.28
N ASP A 116 10.10 -6.42 13.47
CA ASP A 116 8.79 -6.88 13.04
C ASP A 116 7.84 -7.02 14.23
N ALA A 117 6.61 -6.54 14.06
CA ALA A 117 5.50 -6.84 14.96
C ALA A 117 4.53 -7.75 14.21
N ILE A 118 4.43 -9.01 14.64
CA ILE A 118 3.65 -10.02 13.95
C ILE A 118 2.45 -10.40 14.82
N PHE A 119 1.26 -10.31 14.23
CA PHE A 119 0.00 -10.68 14.84
C PHE A 119 -0.65 -11.75 13.95
N GLY A 120 -0.62 -13.00 14.39
CA GLY A 120 -1.24 -14.10 13.65
C GLY A 120 -2.74 -13.90 13.47
N GLY A 121 -3.41 -13.36 14.50
CA GLY A 121 -4.85 -13.15 14.50
C GLY A 121 -5.60 -14.37 15.06
N GLU A 122 -6.83 -14.56 14.63
CA GLU A 122 -7.67 -15.69 15.02
C GLU A 122 -7.39 -16.87 14.07
N GLY A 123 -6.98 -18.02 14.59
CA GLY A 123 -6.68 -19.22 13.79
C GLY A 123 -7.20 -20.50 14.44
N ASP A 124 -7.43 -21.54 13.61
CA ASP A 124 -7.84 -22.90 13.99
C ASP A 124 -6.66 -23.90 13.95
#